data_AF-A0A8J8F8F2-F1
#
_entry.id   AF-A0A8J8F8F2-F1
#
_cell.length_a   1.000
_cell.length_b   1.000
_cell.length_c   1.000
_cell.angle_alpha   90.00
_cell.angle_beta   90.00
_cell.angle_gamma   90.00
#
_symmetry.space_group_name_H-M   'P 1'
#
loop_
_entity.id
_entity.type
_entity.pdbx_description
1 polymer ?
#
loop_
_entity_poly.entity_id
_entity_poly.type
_entity_poly.pdbx_seq_one_letter_code
_entity_poly.pdbx_strand_id
1 'polypeptide(L)'
;MERIQQRIHLSRKDLNSIEFGHEVLKIPLRAGEETSFELLVINHGEPTHVHFSLSKEIRDKLMLMQDKVYVIDEEKIAAIVRLPKSYAGAVNESGRGEIFVSTGYGATKRSFAVEIIEVKERLEKEKGEERELGDVTRKEKKELTISAEERALLSRLAVSACAAVLFAVFILIMGIFSESPGYLFVSALIAALLFIFIVIYNF
;
A
#
# COMPACT_ATOMS: atom_id res chain seq x y z
N MET A 1 3.65 17.84 6.67
CA MET A 1 2.47 17.25 5.98
C MET A 1 3.00 16.31 4.92
N GLU A 2 2.67 15.03 4.99
CA GLU A 2 2.94 14.10 3.89
C GLU A 2 2.18 14.59 2.65
N ARG A 3 2.88 14.70 1.52
CA ARG A 3 2.23 15.02 0.25
C ARG A 3 1.54 13.76 -0.26
N ILE A 4 0.22 13.84 -0.43
CA ILE A 4 -0.55 12.76 -1.04
C ILE A 4 -0.09 12.65 -2.49
N GLN A 5 0.38 11.46 -2.88
CA GLN A 5 0.89 11.20 -4.22
C GLN A 5 0.34 9.87 -4.74
N GLN A 6 -0.13 9.88 -5.98
CA GLN A 6 -0.50 8.68 -6.72
C GLN A 6 0.49 8.43 -7.85
N ARG A 7 1.10 7.25 -7.85
CA ARG A 7 2.01 6.82 -8.92
C ARG A 7 1.25 6.08 -10.00
N ILE A 8 1.54 6.40 -11.25
CA ILE A 8 0.93 5.80 -12.43
C ILE A 8 2.08 5.34 -13.31
N HIS A 9 2.27 4.04 -13.43
CA HIS A 9 3.26 3.44 -14.30
C HIS A 9 2.63 3.11 -15.65
N LEU A 10 3.31 3.50 -16.72
CA LEU A 10 2.91 3.15 -18.08
C LEU A 10 3.92 2.18 -18.67
N SER A 11 3.42 1.15 -19.35
CA SER A 11 4.21 0.16 -20.09
C SER A 11 5.30 -0.53 -19.25
N ARG A 12 5.08 -0.69 -17.95
CA ARG A 12 6.09 -1.30 -17.05
C ARG A 12 6.09 -2.82 -17.13
N LYS A 13 4.91 -3.44 -17.21
CA LYS A 13 4.77 -4.91 -17.26
C LYS A 13 4.61 -5.42 -18.68
N ASP A 14 3.76 -4.76 -19.47
CA ASP A 14 3.43 -5.13 -20.84
C ASP A 14 3.33 -3.87 -21.72
N LEU A 15 3.33 -4.04 -23.04
CA LEU A 15 3.17 -2.91 -23.97
C LEU A 15 1.84 -2.19 -23.72
N ASN A 16 1.88 -0.87 -23.53
CA ASN A 16 0.73 -0.03 -23.22
C ASN A 16 -0.02 -0.41 -21.93
N SER A 17 0.62 -1.12 -21.00
CA SER A 17 0.05 -1.40 -19.69
C SER A 17 -0.09 -0.12 -18.86
N ILE A 18 -1.05 -0.11 -17.93
CA ILE A 18 -1.25 0.98 -16.96
C ILE A 18 -1.34 0.35 -15.58
N GLU A 19 -0.41 0.70 -14.68
CA GLU A 19 -0.41 0.25 -13.30
C GLU A 19 -0.48 1.43 -12.32
N PHE A 20 -1.17 1.19 -11.20
CA PHE A 20 -1.37 2.20 -10.17
C PHE A 20 -0.59 1.83 -8.91
N GLY A 21 0.04 2.82 -8.28
CA GLY A 21 0.72 2.63 -6.98
C GLY A 21 -0.27 2.27 -5.87
N HIS A 22 -1.46 2.90 -5.91
CA HIS A 22 -2.58 2.54 -5.04
C HIS A 22 -3.81 2.26 -5.89
N GLU A 23 -4.49 1.15 -5.60
CA GLU A 23 -5.81 0.86 -6.20
C GLU A 23 -6.89 1.80 -5.66
N VAL A 24 -6.74 2.22 -4.39
CA VAL A 24 -7.64 3.14 -3.70
C VAL A 24 -6.81 4.26 -3.06
N LEU A 25 -6.97 5.49 -3.56
CA LEU A 25 -6.34 6.68 -3.01
C LEU A 25 -7.25 7.32 -1.96
N LYS A 26 -6.82 7.29 -0.70
CA LYS A 26 -7.55 7.88 0.43
C LYS A 26 -7.06 9.29 0.69
N ILE A 27 -7.97 10.26 0.63
CA ILE A 27 -7.67 11.68 0.81
C ILE A 27 -8.37 12.17 2.08
N PRO A 28 -7.65 12.29 3.21
CA PRO A 28 -8.21 12.89 4.42
C PRO A 28 -8.42 14.39 4.19
N LEU A 29 -9.65 14.87 4.38
CA LEU A 29 -9.99 16.27 4.20
C LEU A 29 -11.09 16.68 5.18
N ARG A 30 -11.05 17.91 5.70
CA ARG A 30 -12.12 18.42 6.57
C ARG A 30 -13.21 19.10 5.74
N ALA A 31 -14.42 19.14 6.29
CA ALA A 31 -15.52 19.83 5.63
C ALA A 31 -15.23 21.34 5.52
N GLY A 32 -15.22 21.85 4.29
CA GLY A 32 -14.87 23.22 3.94
C GLY A 32 -13.40 23.46 3.62
N GLU A 33 -12.55 22.43 3.66
CA GLU A 33 -11.15 22.52 3.26
C GLU A 33 -10.93 22.12 1.81
N GLU A 34 -9.79 22.56 1.27
CA GLU A 34 -9.24 22.14 0.00
C GLU A 34 -7.83 21.61 0.22
N THR A 35 -7.48 20.53 -0.48
CA THR A 35 -6.12 19.97 -0.48
C THR A 35 -5.69 19.65 -1.88
N SER A 36 -4.39 19.67 -2.13
CA SER A 36 -3.79 19.26 -3.39
C SER A 36 -3.05 17.95 -3.22
N PHE A 37 -3.06 17.15 -4.28
CA PHE A 37 -2.28 15.93 -4.38
C PHE A 37 -1.66 15.82 -5.77
N GLU A 38 -0.62 14.99 -5.87
CA GLU A 38 0.17 14.84 -7.10
C GLU A 38 -0.15 13.50 -7.77
N LEU A 39 -0.43 13.53 -9.07
CA LEU A 39 -0.38 12.36 -9.93
C LEU A 39 1.00 12.33 -10.59
N LEU A 40 1.79 11.32 -10.26
CA LEU A 40 3.11 11.10 -10.83
C LEU A 40 3.03 10.02 -11.91
N VAL A 41 3.13 10.42 -13.17
CA VAL A 41 3.11 9.51 -14.31
C VAL A 41 4.55 9.16 -14.69
N ILE A 42 4.87 7.88 -14.75
CA ILE A 42 6.20 7.36 -15.08
C ILE A 42 6.04 6.42 -16.26
N ASN A 43 6.59 6.80 -17.40
CA ASN A 43 6.57 6.02 -18.62
C ASN A 43 7.82 5.15 -18.74
N HIS A 44 7.61 3.85 -18.98
CA HIS A 44 8.69 2.87 -19.21
C HIS A 44 8.79 2.44 -20.68
N GLY A 45 7.90 2.96 -21.54
CA GLY A 45 7.82 2.62 -22.96
C GLY A 45 8.05 3.84 -23.86
N GLU A 46 7.42 3.83 -25.03
CA GLU A 46 7.50 4.95 -25.96
C GLU A 46 6.71 6.17 -25.46
N PRO A 47 7.14 7.40 -25.81
CA PRO A 47 6.42 8.61 -25.48
C PRO A 47 4.93 8.55 -25.91
N THR A 48 4.03 8.92 -25.00
CA THR A 48 2.59 8.73 -25.24
C THR A 48 1.73 9.84 -24.68
N HIS A 49 0.56 10.03 -25.29
CA HIS A 49 -0.48 10.89 -24.75
C HIS A 49 -1.28 10.16 -23.68
N VAL A 50 -1.41 10.80 -22.53
CA VAL A 50 -2.22 10.35 -21.40
C VAL A 50 -3.39 11.29 -21.24
N HIS A 51 -4.58 10.72 -21.16
CA HIS A 51 -5.81 11.45 -20.88
C HIS A 51 -6.40 11.00 -19.55
N PHE A 52 -6.78 11.99 -18.74
CA PHE A 52 -7.43 11.80 -17.46
C PHE A 52 -8.89 12.21 -17.55
N SER A 53 -9.77 11.41 -16.95
CA SER A 53 -11.18 11.75 -16.80
C SER A 53 -11.70 11.30 -15.44
N LEU A 54 -12.74 11.98 -14.96
CA LEU A 54 -13.30 11.78 -13.63
C LEU A 54 -14.66 11.10 -13.72
N SER A 55 -14.96 10.24 -12.76
CA SER A 55 -16.30 9.69 -12.59
C SER A 55 -17.29 10.78 -12.17
N LYS A 56 -18.59 10.54 -12.38
CA LYS A 56 -19.63 11.56 -12.15
C LYS A 56 -19.74 11.96 -10.68
N GLU A 57 -19.42 11.03 -9.79
CA GLU A 57 -19.59 11.09 -8.34
C GLU A 57 -18.58 12.04 -7.67
N ILE A 58 -17.41 12.25 -8.29
CA ILE A 58 -16.33 13.10 -7.74
C ILE A 58 -16.07 14.37 -8.55
N ARG A 59 -16.75 14.55 -9.69
CA ARG A 59 -16.48 15.66 -10.62
C ARG A 59 -16.73 17.04 -10.02
N ASP A 60 -17.61 17.15 -9.03
CA ASP A 60 -17.89 18.39 -8.31
C ASP A 60 -16.85 18.70 -7.20
N LYS A 61 -16.11 17.67 -6.76
CA LYS A 61 -15.16 17.72 -5.63
C LYS A 61 -13.70 17.66 -6.04
N LEU A 62 -13.41 17.08 -7.20
CA LEU A 62 -12.06 16.90 -7.69
C LEU A 62 -11.86 17.65 -9.00
N MET A 63 -10.76 18.39 -9.09
CA MET A 63 -10.35 19.13 -10.27
C MET A 63 -8.92 18.77 -10.65
N LEU A 64 -8.73 18.31 -11.88
CA LEU A 64 -7.41 18.06 -12.44
C LEU A 64 -6.88 19.34 -13.08
N MET A 65 -5.63 19.71 -12.81
CA MET A 65 -5.04 20.91 -13.41
C MET A 65 -4.72 20.70 -14.89
N GLN A 66 -4.44 19.46 -15.27
CA GLN A 66 -4.23 19.04 -16.65
C GLN A 66 -4.92 17.70 -16.86
N ASP A 67 -5.76 17.62 -17.89
CA ASP A 67 -6.50 16.41 -18.26
C ASP A 67 -5.86 15.68 -19.45
N LYS A 68 -4.91 16.32 -20.14
CA LYS A 68 -4.16 15.76 -21.27
C LYS A 68 -2.70 16.12 -21.14
N VAL A 69 -1.83 15.12 -21.14
CA VAL A 69 -0.38 15.31 -21.00
C VAL A 69 0.34 14.40 -21.98
N TYR A 70 1.45 14.88 -22.54
CA TYR A 70 2.36 14.08 -23.33
C TYR A 70 3.54 13.68 -22.45
N VAL A 71 3.70 12.39 -22.19
CA VAL A 71 4.67 11.88 -21.22
C VAL A 71 5.79 11.18 -21.97
N ILE A 72 7.01 11.69 -21.82
CA ILE A 72 8.23 11.07 -22.35
C ILE A 72 8.77 10.09 -21.31
N ASP A 73 9.24 10.59 -20.16
CA ASP A 73 9.81 9.79 -19.07
C ASP A 73 8.97 9.91 -17.79
N GLU A 74 8.89 11.11 -17.22
CA GLU A 74 8.17 11.39 -15.97
C GLU A 74 7.42 12.71 -16.08
N GLU A 75 6.16 12.73 -15.63
CA GLU A 75 5.34 13.94 -15.58
C GLU A 75 4.56 14.04 -14.27
N LYS A 76 4.43 15.28 -13.77
CA LYS A 76 3.75 15.59 -12.51
C LYS A 76 2.52 16.45 -12.77
N ILE A 77 1.37 15.93 -12.37
CA ILE A 77 0.09 16.60 -12.56
C ILE A 77 -0.49 16.89 -11.19
N ALA A 78 -0.81 18.16 -10.94
CA ALA A 78 -1.51 18.55 -9.72
C ALA A 78 -3.01 18.29 -9.86
N ALA A 79 -3.61 17.79 -8.78
CA ALA A 79 -5.04 17.63 -8.64
C ALA A 79 -5.49 18.30 -7.33
N ILE A 80 -6.62 19.00 -7.38
CA ILE A 80 -7.19 19.70 -6.24
C ILE A 80 -8.47 18.99 -5.84
N VAL A 81 -8.60 18.72 -4.55
CA VAL A 81 -9.81 18.16 -3.94
C VAL A 81 -10.38 19.19 -2.98
N ARG A 82 -11.67 19.45 -3.14
CA ARG A 82 -12.45 20.32 -2.26
C ARG A 82 -13.59 19.52 -1.65
N LEU A 83 -13.81 19.70 -0.36
CA LEU A 83 -14.99 19.13 0.31
C LEU A 83 -15.89 20.28 0.75
N PRO A 84 -16.98 20.60 0.03
CA PRO A 84 -17.87 21.69 0.43
C PRO A 84 -18.52 21.42 1.80
N LYS A 85 -18.75 22.49 2.58
CA LYS A 85 -19.36 22.40 3.93
C LYS A 85 -20.75 21.73 3.93
N SER A 86 -21.47 21.79 2.81
CA SER A 86 -22.77 21.14 2.62
C SER A 86 -22.71 19.60 2.69
N TYR A 87 -21.52 19.01 2.56
CA TYR A 87 -21.32 17.56 2.62
C TYR A 87 -20.92 17.03 4.01
N ALA A 88 -20.84 17.89 5.03
CA ALA A 88 -20.53 17.49 6.40
C ALA A 88 -21.50 16.40 6.89
N GLY A 89 -20.97 15.22 7.25
CA GLY A 89 -21.78 14.08 7.71
C GLY A 89 -22.44 13.23 6.62
N ALA A 90 -22.36 13.61 5.34
CA ALA A 90 -22.85 12.83 4.19
C ALA A 90 -21.73 12.11 3.41
N VAL A 91 -20.50 12.15 3.92
CA VAL A 91 -19.28 11.69 3.23
C VAL A 91 -19.24 10.17 3.00
N ASN A 92 -20.10 9.40 3.68
CA ASN A 92 -20.10 7.93 3.61
C ASN A 92 -20.49 7.35 2.23
N GLU A 93 -21.22 8.10 1.39
CA GLU A 93 -21.64 7.62 0.05
C GLU A 93 -21.13 8.50 -1.09
N SER A 94 -21.06 9.82 -0.90
CA SER A 94 -20.68 10.75 -1.97
C SER A 94 -19.17 11.06 -2.05
N GLY A 95 -18.35 10.53 -1.13
CA GLY A 95 -16.90 10.76 -1.11
C GLY A 95 -16.10 9.83 -2.04
N ARG A 96 -16.77 8.88 -2.71
CA ARG A 96 -16.14 7.85 -3.53
C ARG A 96 -16.33 8.12 -5.01
N GLY A 97 -15.29 7.88 -5.80
CA GLY A 97 -15.36 7.86 -7.26
C GLY A 97 -14.08 7.33 -7.86
N GLU A 98 -13.92 7.53 -9.17
CA GLU A 98 -12.80 6.98 -9.92
C GLU A 98 -12.13 8.03 -10.79
N ILE A 99 -10.81 7.92 -10.91
CA ILE A 99 -10.03 8.63 -11.92
C ILE A 99 -9.64 7.61 -12.99
N PHE A 100 -10.10 7.86 -14.21
CA PHE A 100 -9.75 7.06 -15.38
C PHE A 100 -8.52 7.64 -16.07
N VAL A 101 -7.59 6.76 -16.38
CA VAL A 101 -6.37 7.05 -17.14
C VAL A 101 -6.46 6.28 -18.45
N SER A 102 -6.31 7.00 -19.56
CA SER A 102 -6.34 6.43 -20.91
C SER A 102 -5.07 6.78 -21.65
N THR A 103 -4.47 5.82 -22.34
CA THR A 103 -3.22 6.00 -23.12
C THR A 103 -3.40 5.48 -24.55
N GLY A 104 -2.43 5.79 -25.43
CA GLY A 104 -2.44 5.31 -26.81
C GLY A 104 -3.70 5.73 -27.58
N TYR A 105 -4.09 7.01 -27.46
CA TYR A 105 -5.34 7.55 -28.04
C TYR A 105 -6.62 6.83 -27.57
N GLY A 106 -6.60 6.25 -26.37
CA GLY A 106 -7.75 5.56 -25.78
C GLY A 106 -7.79 4.05 -26.04
N ALA A 107 -6.74 3.49 -26.65
CA ALA A 107 -6.60 2.04 -26.83
C ALA A 107 -6.56 1.28 -25.50
N THR A 108 -5.87 1.84 -24.49
CA THR A 108 -5.86 1.28 -23.14
C THR A 108 -6.51 2.27 -22.18
N LYS A 109 -7.43 1.78 -21.34
CA LYS A 109 -8.10 2.56 -20.29
C LYS A 109 -8.14 1.76 -18.99
N ARG A 110 -7.73 2.39 -17.88
CA ARG A 110 -7.80 1.83 -16.53
C ARG A 110 -8.22 2.91 -15.54
N SER A 111 -8.68 2.53 -14.35
CA SER A 111 -9.03 3.46 -13.28
C SER A 111 -8.52 3.00 -11.93
N PHE A 112 -8.35 3.97 -11.03
CA PHE A 112 -8.18 3.74 -9.60
C PHE A 112 -9.27 4.50 -8.84
N ALA A 113 -9.65 3.98 -7.68
CA ALA A 113 -10.66 4.60 -6.83
C ALA A 113 -10.06 5.73 -6.00
N VAL A 114 -10.86 6.75 -5.75
CA VAL A 114 -10.55 7.87 -4.85
C VAL A 114 -11.61 7.91 -3.77
N GLU A 115 -11.18 7.91 -2.51
CA GLU A 115 -12.04 8.03 -1.34
C GLU A 115 -11.67 9.29 -0.54
N ILE A 116 -12.56 10.27 -0.50
CA ILE A 116 -12.42 11.45 0.34
C ILE A 116 -12.96 11.11 1.72
N ILE A 117 -12.11 11.18 2.74
CA ILE A 117 -12.45 10.79 4.12
C ILE A 117 -12.54 12.05 4.97
N GLU A 118 -13.71 12.28 5.58
CA GLU A 118 -13.90 13.41 6.50
C GLU A 118 -13.12 13.18 7.80
N VAL A 119 -12.13 14.02 8.07
CA VAL A 119 -11.43 14.02 9.36
C VAL A 119 -12.13 15.00 10.29
N LYS A 120 -12.72 14.50 11.37
CA LYS A 120 -13.20 15.36 12.48
C LYS A 120 -12.03 15.59 13.42
N GLU A 121 -11.72 16.85 13.72
CA GLU A 121 -10.81 17.15 14.83
C GLU A 121 -11.39 16.55 16.12
N ARG A 122 -10.65 15.65 16.76
CA ARG A 122 -10.55 15.76 18.22
C ARG A 122 -9.72 17.02 18.44
N LEU A 123 -10.33 18.04 19.04
CA LEU A 123 -9.62 19.24 19.45
C LEU A 123 -8.35 18.82 20.20
N GLU A 124 -7.18 19.10 19.62
CA GLU A 124 -5.91 19.00 20.30
C GLU A 124 -5.87 20.06 21.41
N LYS A 125 -6.37 19.69 22.59
CA LYS A 125 -6.06 20.32 23.87
C LYS A 125 -5.28 19.33 24.73
N GLU A 126 -4.14 18.84 24.25
CA GLU A 126 -3.19 18.10 25.11
C GLU A 126 -1.75 18.54 24.79
N LYS A 127 -1.47 19.82 25.08
CA LYS A 127 -0.16 20.25 25.56
C LYS A 127 -0.37 20.86 26.93
N GLY A 128 -0.03 20.08 27.96
CA GLY A 128 -0.04 20.48 29.36
C GLY A 128 -1.10 19.74 30.15
N GLU A 129 -0.67 18.63 30.75
CA GLU A 129 -1.01 18.14 32.10
C GLU A 129 -0.97 16.61 32.11
N GLU A 130 0.25 16.07 32.15
CA GLU A 130 0.48 14.91 33.01
C GLU A 130 0.17 15.35 34.44
N ARG A 131 -0.99 14.95 34.97
CA ARG A 131 -1.13 14.25 36.26
C ARG A 131 -2.59 14.03 36.65
N GLU A 132 -2.85 12.75 36.88
CA GLU A 132 -3.81 12.18 37.83
C GLU A 132 -5.26 11.91 37.38
N LEU A 133 -5.41 10.63 37.01
CA LEU A 133 -6.46 9.68 37.38
C LEU A 133 -7.93 10.02 37.08
N GLY A 134 -8.54 9.09 36.33
CA GLY A 134 -9.77 8.48 36.83
C GLY A 134 -10.89 8.29 35.82
N ASP A 135 -10.66 7.33 34.92
CA ASP A 135 -11.64 6.32 34.49
C ASP A 135 -12.87 6.71 33.65
N VAL A 136 -13.18 5.74 32.79
CA VAL A 136 -14.41 5.46 32.06
C VAL A 136 -14.63 6.28 30.79
N THR A 137 -14.39 5.63 29.63
CA THR A 137 -15.48 5.18 28.75
C THR A 137 -14.96 4.37 27.56
N ARG A 138 -15.21 3.05 27.64
CA ARG A 138 -15.93 2.25 26.64
C ARG A 138 -15.44 2.24 25.17
N LYS A 139 -15.06 1.01 24.80
CA LYS A 139 -15.13 0.34 23.48
C LYS A 139 -14.07 0.71 22.46
N GLU A 140 -13.05 -0.14 22.40
CA GLU A 140 -12.44 -0.52 21.13
C GLU A 140 -12.38 -2.04 20.99
N LYS A 141 -12.58 -2.46 19.74
CA LYS A 141 -12.19 -3.70 19.07
C LYS A 141 -11.49 -4.75 19.94
N LYS A 142 -11.91 -6.01 19.79
CA LYS A 142 -11.10 -7.21 20.11
C LYS A 142 -9.75 -7.13 19.39
N GLU A 143 -8.81 -6.39 19.93
CA GLU A 143 -7.39 -6.60 19.73
C GLU A 143 -7.03 -7.66 20.77
N LEU A 144 -6.73 -8.87 20.29
CA LEU A 144 -6.12 -9.88 21.14
C LEU A 144 -4.82 -9.27 21.66
N THR A 145 -4.82 -8.83 22.91
CA THR A 145 -3.62 -8.39 23.62
C THR A 145 -2.74 -9.59 23.84
N ILE A 146 -2.02 -9.96 22.78
CA ILE A 146 -1.01 -10.99 22.80
C ILE A 146 0.10 -10.48 23.69
N SER A 147 0.25 -11.13 24.86
CA SER A 147 1.28 -10.82 25.86
C SER A 147 2.67 -10.82 25.21
N ALA A 148 3.61 -10.05 25.75
CA ALA A 148 5.00 -10.04 25.28
C ALA A 148 5.59 -11.47 25.20
N GLU A 149 5.12 -12.36 26.06
CA GLU A 149 5.47 -13.78 26.11
C GLU A 149 4.91 -14.58 24.92
N GLU A 150 3.66 -14.33 24.52
CA GLU A 150 3.03 -14.97 23.37
C GLU A 150 3.61 -14.48 22.03
N ARG A 151 4.05 -13.21 21.95
CA ARG A 151 4.80 -12.70 20.79
C ARG A 151 6.15 -13.40 20.61
N ALA A 152 6.83 -13.70 21.72
CA ALA A 152 8.10 -14.43 21.70
C ALA A 152 7.90 -15.91 21.31
N LEU A 153 6.79 -16.53 21.72
CA LEU A 153 6.45 -17.88 21.29
C LEU A 153 6.04 -17.91 19.80
N LEU A 154 5.27 -16.93 19.33
CA LEU A 154 4.88 -16.84 17.93
C LEU A 154 6.07 -16.55 17.01
N SER A 155 7.03 -15.73 17.44
CA SER A 155 8.27 -15.52 16.68
C SER A 155 9.13 -16.78 16.64
N ARG A 156 9.27 -17.51 17.75
CA ARG A 156 9.96 -18.82 17.80
C ARG A 156 9.27 -19.85 16.90
N LEU A 157 7.93 -19.91 16.92
CA LEU A 157 7.14 -20.82 16.10
C LEU A 157 7.24 -20.46 14.60
N ALA A 158 7.21 -19.18 14.25
CA ALA A 158 7.36 -18.70 12.87
C ALA A 158 8.76 -18.98 12.32
N VAL A 159 9.80 -18.76 13.12
CA VAL A 159 11.19 -19.07 12.74
C VAL A 159 11.37 -20.59 12.57
N SER A 160 10.79 -21.39 13.47
CA SER A 160 10.79 -22.86 13.35
C SER A 160 10.04 -23.34 12.11
N ALA A 161 8.90 -22.72 11.77
CA ALA A 161 8.13 -23.07 10.58
C ALA A 161 8.90 -22.72 9.29
N CYS A 162 9.51 -21.54 9.23
CA CYS A 162 10.38 -21.15 8.11
C CYS A 162 11.58 -22.10 7.96
N ALA A 163 12.22 -22.50 9.06
CA ALA A 163 13.33 -23.46 9.03
C ALA A 163 12.88 -24.84 8.52
N ALA A 164 11.71 -25.32 8.93
CA ALA A 164 11.14 -26.58 8.46
C ALA A 164 10.82 -26.55 6.95
N VAL A 165 10.29 -25.43 6.44
CA VAL A 165 10.02 -25.26 5.01
C VAL A 165 11.33 -25.23 4.21
N LEU A 166 12.34 -24.51 4.68
CA LEU A 166 13.66 -24.51 4.04
C LEU A 166 14.30 -25.91 4.03
N PHE A 167 14.14 -26.66 5.11
CA PHE A 167 14.61 -28.05 5.20
C PHE A 167 13.88 -28.98 4.22
N ALA A 168 12.56 -28.81 4.06
CA ALA A 168 11.78 -29.59 3.09
C ALA A 168 12.18 -29.28 1.64
N VAL A 169 12.38 -27.99 1.31
CA VAL A 169 12.88 -27.56 -0.01
C VAL A 169 14.28 -28.11 -0.26
N PHE A 170 15.13 -28.13 0.76
CA PHE A 170 16.46 -28.69 0.67
C PHE A 170 16.45 -30.21 0.42
N ILE A 171 15.58 -30.98 1.08
CA ILE A 171 15.38 -32.41 0.81
C ILE A 171 14.89 -32.63 -0.62
N LEU A 172 13.97 -31.79 -1.11
CA LEU A 172 13.47 -31.87 -2.48
C LEU A 172 14.61 -31.68 -3.51
N ILE A 173 15.45 -30.66 -3.29
CA ILE A 173 16.63 -30.40 -4.13
C ILE A 173 17.60 -31.59 -4.06
N MET A 174 17.82 -32.16 -2.88
CA MET A 174 18.66 -33.34 -2.71
C MET A 174 18.15 -34.57 -3.47
N GLY A 175 16.82 -34.79 -3.49
CA GLY A 175 16.22 -35.88 -4.26
C GLY A 175 16.41 -35.74 -5.77
N ILE A 176 16.43 -34.51 -6.28
CA ILE A 176 16.58 -34.21 -7.71
C ILE A 176 18.05 -34.27 -8.17
N PHE A 177 19.01 -33.91 -7.31
CA PHE A 177 20.42 -33.75 -7.68
C PHE A 177 21.36 -34.83 -7.10
N SER A 178 20.83 -35.97 -6.65
CA SER A 178 21.55 -37.02 -5.89
C SER A 178 22.63 -37.81 -6.66
N GLU A 179 22.86 -37.53 -7.94
CA GLU A 179 23.76 -38.35 -8.78
C GLU A 179 25.26 -38.03 -8.62
N SER A 180 25.64 -37.00 -7.84
CA SER A 180 27.04 -36.57 -7.74
C SER A 180 27.58 -36.58 -6.29
N PRO A 181 28.75 -37.22 -6.03
CA PRO A 181 29.31 -37.37 -4.68
C PRO A 181 29.63 -36.04 -3.98
N GLY A 182 29.96 -35.00 -4.75
CA GLY A 182 30.28 -33.67 -4.20
C GLY A 182 29.07 -32.97 -3.58
N TYR A 183 27.86 -33.21 -4.11
CA TYR A 183 26.63 -32.62 -3.60
C TYR A 183 26.21 -33.24 -2.27
N LEU A 184 26.53 -34.52 -2.03
CA LEU A 184 26.28 -35.20 -0.75
C LEU A 184 27.09 -34.60 0.41
N PHE A 185 28.31 -34.13 0.16
CA PHE A 185 29.14 -33.50 1.19
C PHE A 185 28.68 -32.08 1.53
N VAL A 186 28.46 -31.24 0.51
CA VAL A 186 27.99 -29.87 0.69
C VAL A 186 26.62 -29.85 1.36
N SER A 187 25.78 -30.82 1.03
CA SER A 187 24.45 -30.90 1.62
C SER A 187 24.45 -31.35 3.08
N ALA A 188 25.27 -32.35 3.44
CA ALA A 188 25.45 -32.74 4.83
C ALA A 188 25.93 -31.56 5.70
N LEU A 189 26.81 -30.72 5.15
CA LEU A 189 27.29 -29.51 5.82
C LEU A 189 26.17 -28.48 6.03
N ILE A 190 25.34 -28.22 5.01
CA ILE A 190 24.20 -27.29 5.12
C ILE A 190 23.17 -27.81 6.12
N ALA A 191 22.85 -29.10 6.10
CA ALA A 191 21.92 -29.72 7.05
C ALA A 191 22.42 -29.61 8.49
N ALA A 192 23.72 -29.84 8.73
CA ALA A 192 24.33 -29.67 10.05
C ALA A 192 24.27 -28.22 10.55
N LEU A 193 24.52 -27.24 9.68
CA LEU A 193 24.43 -25.81 10.03
C LEU A 193 22.99 -25.39 10.37
N LEU A 194 22.00 -25.84 9.60
CA LEU A 194 20.60 -25.59 9.90
C LEU A 194 20.19 -26.22 11.24
N PHE A 195 20.63 -27.44 11.52
CA PHE A 195 20.37 -28.11 12.79
C PHE A 195 20.96 -27.33 13.97
N ILE A 196 22.22 -26.89 13.88
CA ILE A 196 22.87 -26.07 14.90
C ILE A 196 22.10 -24.75 15.11
N PHE A 197 21.67 -24.10 14.03
CA PHE A 197 20.90 -22.85 14.11
C PHE A 197 19.56 -23.05 14.82
N ILE A 198 18.86 -24.16 14.54
CA ILE A 198 17.61 -24.52 15.22
C ILE A 198 17.84 -24.78 16.71
N VAL A 199 18.91 -25.47 17.09
CA VAL A 199 19.24 -25.77 18.48
C VAL A 199 19.59 -24.49 19.25
N ILE A 200 20.44 -23.61 18.70
CA ILE A 200 20.85 -22.36 19.34
C ILE A 200 19.67 -21.39 19.48
N TYR A 201 18.74 -21.37 18.52
CA TYR A 201 17.63 -20.42 18.54
C TYR A 201 16.44 -20.88 19.40
N ASN A 202 16.31 -22.19 19.64
CA ASN A 202 15.23 -22.76 20.47
C ASN A 202 15.62 -23.02 21.93
N PHE A 203 16.90 -22.94 22.29
CA PHE A 203 17.40 -23.09 23.65
C PHE A 203 17.87 -21.74 24.20
#